data_AF-X0Y9I8-F1
#
_entry.id   AF-X0Y9I8-F1
#
_cell.length_a   1.000
_cell.length_b   1.000
_cell.length_c   1.000
_cell.angle_alpha   90.00
_cell.angle_beta   90.00
_cell.angle_gamma   90.00
#
_symmetry.space_group_name_H-M   'P 1'
#
loop_
_entity.id
_entity.type
_entity.pdbx_description
1 polymer ?
#
loop_
_entity_poly.entity_id
_entity_poly.type
_entity_poly.pdbx_seq_one_letter_code
_entity_poly.pdbx_strand_id
1 'polypeptide(L)'
;SDGFNEEELKHLRRLADEQIKKELEAALGVAAVRISGGLEDEIQVFIDQMKVAQLKLSIETIANTLRAENVNLSGGRLEEGSHQFLVRTLNQFTSVSEIGDVIVAHNDGIPIYLRDIATVRHGFKERQAITRIMATEAVEIAIYKEGDANTVSVSREIEKRLKRV
;
A
#
# COMPACT_ATOMS: atom_id res chain seq x y z
N SER A 1 -14.76 2.90 22.18
CA SER A 1 -15.46 3.61 21.10
C SER A 1 -16.08 2.57 20.21
N ASP A 2 -17.34 2.72 19.79
CA ASP A 2 -18.06 1.74 18.95
C ASP A 2 -17.59 1.72 17.48
N GLY A 3 -16.33 2.07 17.21
CA GLY A 3 -15.77 2.15 15.87
C GLY A 3 -14.38 1.53 15.80
N PHE A 4 -14.01 1.13 14.60
CA PHE A 4 -12.72 0.48 14.34
C PHE A 4 -11.55 1.41 14.69
N ASN A 5 -10.57 0.84 15.39
CA ASN A 5 -9.28 1.49 15.61
C ASN A 5 -8.41 1.44 14.33
N GLU A 6 -7.24 2.06 14.39
CA GLU A 6 -6.32 2.14 13.25
C GLU A 6 -5.93 0.75 12.70
N GLU A 7 -5.54 -0.18 13.56
CA GLU A 7 -5.12 -1.53 13.15
C GLU A 7 -6.29 -2.32 12.57
N GLU A 8 -7.51 -2.13 13.10
CA GLU A 8 -8.72 -2.75 12.55
C GLU A 8 -9.06 -2.17 11.17
N LEU A 9 -8.93 -0.86 10.95
CA LEU A 9 -9.18 -0.24 9.65
C LEU A 9 -8.14 -0.65 8.60
N LYS A 10 -6.88 -0.82 8.99
CA LYS A 10 -5.84 -1.42 8.12
C LYS A 10 -6.19 -2.86 7.78
N HIS A 11 -6.52 -3.67 8.80
CA HIS A 11 -6.85 -5.07 8.60
C HIS A 11 -8.06 -5.26 7.67
N LEU A 12 -9.14 -4.52 7.89
CA LEU A 12 -10.33 -4.55 7.03
C LEU A 12 -10.00 -4.14 5.59
N ARG A 13 -9.17 -3.10 5.43
CA ARG A 13 -8.77 -2.64 4.11
C ARG A 13 -7.92 -3.68 3.38
N ARG A 14 -6.95 -4.29 4.07
CA ARG A 14 -6.11 -5.36 3.53
C ARG A 14 -6.93 -6.59 3.16
N LEU A 15 -7.85 -7.02 4.03
CA LEU A 15 -8.77 -8.12 3.74
C LEU A 15 -9.60 -7.84 2.48
N ALA A 16 -10.11 -6.61 2.37
CA ALA A 16 -10.89 -6.18 1.21
C ALA A 16 -10.06 -6.18 -0.08
N ASP A 17 -8.85 -5.60 -0.09
CA ASP A 17 -8.00 -5.50 -1.29
C ASP A 17 -7.35 -6.83 -1.69
N GLU A 18 -6.88 -7.63 -0.73
CA GLU A 18 -6.03 -8.78 -1.02
C GLU A 18 -6.79 -10.10 -1.17
N GLN A 19 -7.97 -10.21 -0.55
CA GLN A 19 -8.78 -11.43 -0.56
C GLN A 19 -10.13 -11.19 -1.23
N ILE A 20 -10.97 -10.31 -0.68
CA ILE A 20 -12.36 -10.16 -1.14
C ILE A 20 -12.38 -9.63 -2.57
N LYS A 21 -11.62 -8.57 -2.87
CA LYS A 21 -11.56 -7.99 -4.22
C LYS A 21 -11.16 -9.02 -5.26
N LYS A 22 -10.09 -9.79 -5.02
CA LYS A 22 -9.60 -10.80 -5.97
C LYS A 22 -10.64 -11.90 -6.21
N GLU A 23 -11.28 -12.37 -5.16
CA GLU A 23 -12.31 -13.41 -5.28
C GLU A 23 -13.55 -12.91 -6.04
N LEU A 24 -13.94 -11.65 -5.82
CA LEU A 24 -15.08 -11.02 -6.50
C LEU A 24 -14.80 -10.58 -7.94
N GLU A 25 -13.58 -10.14 -8.25
CA GLU A 25 -13.17 -9.82 -9.64
C GLU A 25 -13.17 -11.07 -10.53
N ALA A 26 -12.97 -12.25 -9.95
CA ALA A 26 -13.07 -13.52 -10.67
C ALA A 26 -14.52 -13.98 -10.91
N ALA A 27 -15.54 -13.29 -10.40
CA ALA A 27 -16.94 -13.63 -10.59
C ALA A 27 -17.41 -13.34 -12.02
N LEU A 28 -18.13 -14.28 -12.62
CA LEU A 28 -18.69 -14.10 -13.96
C LEU A 28 -19.68 -12.94 -13.99
N GLY A 29 -19.52 -12.03 -14.95
CA GLY A 29 -20.39 -10.86 -15.10
C GLY A 29 -20.01 -9.66 -14.22
N VAL A 30 -18.90 -9.73 -13.48
CA VAL A 30 -18.32 -8.58 -12.76
C VAL A 30 -17.29 -7.89 -13.65
N ALA A 31 -17.50 -6.60 -13.92
CA ALA A 31 -16.60 -5.76 -14.68
C ALA A 31 -15.50 -5.12 -13.83
N ALA A 32 -15.84 -4.73 -12.59
CA ALA A 32 -14.87 -4.13 -11.68
C ALA A 32 -15.32 -4.25 -10.21
N VAL A 33 -14.34 -4.34 -9.31
CA VAL A 33 -14.54 -4.19 -7.87
C VAL A 33 -13.69 -3.02 -7.38
N ARG A 34 -14.32 -2.07 -6.69
CA ARG A 34 -13.65 -0.88 -6.13
C ARG A 34 -13.76 -0.88 -4.62
N ILE A 35 -12.66 -0.55 -3.95
CA ILE A 35 -12.56 -0.50 -2.50
C ILE A 35 -12.37 0.95 -2.05
N SER A 36 -13.26 1.43 -1.19
CA SER A 36 -13.25 2.78 -0.60
C SER A 36 -13.21 2.70 0.94
N GLY A 37 -12.69 3.74 1.58
CA GLY A 37 -12.54 3.78 3.04
C GLY A 37 -11.44 2.85 3.58
N GLY A 38 -11.37 2.74 4.91
CA GLY A 38 -10.28 2.08 5.63
C GLY A 38 -8.93 2.79 5.49
N LEU A 39 -7.87 2.08 5.89
CA LEU A 39 -6.49 2.56 5.81
C LEU A 39 -5.70 1.65 4.88
N GLU A 40 -5.35 2.17 3.70
CA GLU A 40 -4.52 1.46 2.72
C GLU A 40 -3.09 1.39 3.26
N ASP A 41 -2.58 0.18 3.48
CA ASP A 41 -1.23 -0.02 4.02
C ASP A 41 -0.20 0.64 3.11
N GLU A 42 0.77 1.29 3.74
CA GLU A 42 1.85 1.97 3.04
C GLU A 42 3.13 1.83 3.85
N ILE A 43 4.19 1.35 3.21
CA ILE A 43 5.52 1.46 3.79
C ILE A 43 6.08 2.84 3.49
N GLN A 44 6.55 3.50 4.54
CA GLN A 44 7.08 4.84 4.52
C GLN A 44 8.57 4.80 4.85
N VAL A 45 9.41 5.15 3.89
CA VAL A 45 10.85 5.32 4.09
C VAL A 45 11.12 6.80 4.30
N PHE A 46 11.66 7.17 5.46
CA PHE A 46 12.06 8.53 5.82
C PHE A 46 13.59 8.68 5.71
N ILE A 47 14.08 9.30 4.65
CA ILE A 47 15.52 9.45 4.39
C ILE A 47 16.11 10.60 5.20
N ASP A 48 17.22 10.34 5.89
CA ASP A 48 18.03 11.33 6.60
C ASP A 48 18.99 12.04 5.62
N GLN A 49 18.66 13.27 5.28
CA GLN A 49 19.41 14.06 4.29
C GLN A 49 20.86 14.31 4.72
N MET A 50 21.11 14.47 6.03
CA MET A 50 22.44 14.75 6.54
C MET A 50 23.36 13.55 6.35
N LYS A 51 22.87 12.34 6.63
CA LYS A 51 23.63 11.11 6.41
C LYS A 51 23.88 10.83 4.93
N VAL A 52 22.86 11.03 4.10
CA VAL A 52 23.00 10.91 2.63
C VAL A 52 24.06 11.87 2.09
N ALA A 53 24.04 13.13 2.52
CA ALA A 53 25.00 14.14 2.11
C ALA A 53 26.43 13.80 2.56
N GLN A 54 26.61 13.32 3.80
CA GLN A 54 27.92 12.88 4.32
C GLN A 54 28.52 11.73 3.49
N LEU A 55 27.67 10.82 3.03
CA LEU A 55 28.06 9.69 2.17
C LEU A 55 28.13 10.08 0.68
N LYS A 56 27.91 11.35 0.33
CA LYS A 56 27.87 11.87 -1.05
C LYS A 56 26.92 11.09 -1.96
N LEU A 57 25.84 10.55 -1.40
CA LEU A 57 24.84 9.80 -2.13
C LEU A 57 23.76 10.74 -2.70
N SER A 58 23.16 10.33 -3.82
CA SER A 58 22.00 11.03 -4.39
C SER A 58 20.71 10.37 -3.91
N ILE A 59 19.76 11.20 -3.48
CA ILE A 59 18.42 10.78 -3.08
C ILE A 59 17.67 10.18 -4.26
N GLU A 60 17.90 10.70 -5.46
CA GLU A 60 17.35 10.14 -6.68
C GLU A 60 17.88 8.72 -6.93
N THR A 61 19.18 8.47 -6.67
CA THR A 61 19.76 7.14 -6.77
C THR A 61 19.13 6.18 -5.77
N ILE A 62 18.97 6.60 -4.51
CA ILE A 62 18.30 5.79 -3.48
C ILE A 62 16.86 5.46 -3.90
N ALA A 63 16.10 6.46 -4.38
CA ALA A 63 14.73 6.27 -4.84
C ALA A 63 14.65 5.36 -6.08
N ASN A 64 15.61 5.46 -7.00
CA ASN A 64 15.70 4.58 -8.18
C ASN A 64 16.02 3.13 -7.77
N THR A 65 16.97 2.92 -6.85
CA THR A 65 17.30 1.59 -6.32
C THR A 65 16.09 0.96 -5.63
N LEU A 66 15.41 1.71 -4.76
CA LEU A 66 14.20 1.22 -4.10
C LEU A 66 13.09 0.90 -5.10
N ARG A 67 12.96 1.66 -6.19
CA ARG A 67 12.01 1.36 -7.28
C ARG A 67 12.41 0.13 -8.10
N ALA A 68 13.70 -0.09 -8.32
CA ALA A 68 14.19 -1.26 -9.05
C ALA A 68 14.01 -2.56 -8.23
N GLU A 69 14.25 -2.50 -6.93
CA GLU A 69 14.02 -3.61 -6.01
C GLU A 69 12.52 -3.86 -5.75
N ASN A 70 11.69 -2.81 -5.77
CA ASN A 70 10.22 -2.91 -5.69
C ASN A 70 9.57 -2.89 -7.08
N VAL A 71 9.61 -4.01 -7.80
CA VAL A 71 9.13 -4.18 -9.18
C VAL A 71 7.62 -3.83 -9.42
N ASN A 72 6.87 -3.35 -8.42
CA ASN A 72 5.45 -2.94 -8.53
C ASN A 72 5.14 -1.49 -8.09
N LEU A 73 6.14 -0.61 -7.97
CA LEU A 73 5.95 0.71 -7.37
C LEU A 73 5.42 1.74 -8.38
N SER A 74 4.14 2.10 -8.27
CA SER A 74 3.60 3.30 -8.89
C SER A 74 4.12 4.53 -8.13
N GLY A 75 5.07 5.25 -8.74
CA GLY A 75 5.51 6.61 -8.40
C GLY A 75 5.35 7.06 -6.94
N GLY A 76 6.41 6.91 -6.14
CA GLY A 76 6.49 7.59 -4.85
C GLY A 76 6.35 9.11 -5.02
N ARG A 77 5.64 9.76 -4.09
CA ARG A 77 5.51 11.22 -4.07
C ARG A 77 6.72 11.82 -3.38
N LEU A 78 7.54 12.54 -4.14
CA LEU A 78 8.64 13.33 -3.60
C LEU A 78 8.05 14.62 -2.99
N GLU A 79 7.94 14.67 -1.67
CA GLU A 79 7.56 15.90 -0.96
C GLU A 79 8.83 16.59 -0.46
N GLU A 80 9.14 17.73 -1.06
CA GLU A 80 10.29 18.56 -0.70
C GLU A 80 9.84 19.56 0.38
N GLY A 81 9.85 19.12 1.64
CA GLY A 81 9.40 19.94 2.76
C GLY A 81 9.68 19.30 4.11
N SER A 82 10.68 19.84 4.82
CA SER A 82 11.30 19.32 6.05
C SER A 82 12.25 18.13 5.84
N HIS A 83 13.13 17.87 6.81
CA HIS A 83 14.35 17.06 6.71
C HIS A 83 14.15 15.55 6.46
N GLN A 84 13.07 15.13 5.82
CA GLN A 84 12.69 13.74 5.61
C GLN A 84 12.06 13.55 4.22
N PHE A 85 12.61 12.64 3.42
CA PHE A 85 12.01 12.23 2.14
C PHE A 85 11.17 10.98 2.32
N LEU A 86 9.98 10.94 1.72
CA LEU A 86 9.05 9.80 1.76
C LEU A 86 9.13 8.96 0.49
N VAL A 87 9.45 7.67 0.61
CA VAL A 87 9.27 6.67 -0.46
C VAL A 87 8.16 5.68 -0.05
N ARG A 88 7.22 5.41 -0.96
CA ARG A 88 6.05 4.55 -0.78
C ARG A 88 6.21 3.24 -1.53
N THR A 89 6.03 2.08 -0.91
CA THR A 89 6.16 0.77 -1.59
C THR A 89 4.90 -0.08 -1.39
N LEU A 90 4.58 -0.95 -2.36
CA LEU A 90 3.45 -1.89 -2.33
C LEU A 90 3.94 -3.33 -2.51
N ASN A 91 3.69 -4.18 -1.50
CA ASN A 91 3.57 -5.64 -1.59
C ASN A 91 4.69 -6.48 -2.23
N GLN A 92 5.95 -6.27 -1.84
CA GLN A 92 7.01 -7.29 -2.04
C GLN A 92 7.82 -7.65 -0.81
N PHE A 93 7.85 -6.80 0.21
CA PHE A 93 8.56 -7.09 1.46
C PHE A 93 7.61 -7.67 2.49
N THR A 94 8.00 -8.79 3.10
CA THR A 94 7.23 -9.43 4.18
C THR A 94 7.37 -8.68 5.51
N SER A 95 8.37 -7.79 5.61
CA SER A 95 8.57 -6.96 6.81
C SER A 95 9.28 -5.63 6.51
N VAL A 96 9.07 -4.65 7.40
CA VAL A 96 9.82 -3.39 7.44
C VAL A 96 11.33 -3.63 7.59
N SER A 97 11.72 -4.72 8.27
CA SER A 97 13.12 -5.07 8.49
C SER A 97 13.85 -5.40 7.19
N GLU A 98 13.22 -6.20 6.32
CA GLU A 98 13.81 -6.55 5.02
C GLU A 98 14.08 -5.32 4.15
N ILE A 99 13.20 -4.32 4.23
CA ILE A 99 13.36 -3.06 3.49
C ILE A 99 14.59 -2.29 4.01
N GLY A 100 14.82 -2.32 5.33
CA GLY A 100 16.01 -1.74 5.94
C GLY A 100 17.31 -2.41 5.45
N ASP A 101 17.23 -3.66 5.02
CA ASP A 101 18.37 -4.47 4.58
C ASP A 101 18.66 -4.35 3.07
N VAL A 102 17.91 -3.53 2.35
CA VAL A 102 18.17 -3.21 0.95
C VAL A 102 19.48 -2.42 0.84
N ILE A 103 20.40 -2.90 0.00
CA ILE A 103 21.63 -2.17 -0.34
C ILE A 103 21.28 -1.08 -1.33
N VAL A 104 21.53 0.18 -0.95
CA VAL A 104 21.17 1.34 -1.76
C VAL A 104 22.35 1.97 -2.50
N ALA A 105 23.57 1.70 -2.02
CA ALA A 105 24.82 2.18 -2.63
C ALA A 105 26.02 1.37 -2.15
N HIS A 106 27.17 1.62 -2.75
CA HIS A 106 28.48 1.18 -2.26
C HIS A 106 29.37 2.41 -2.07
N ASN A 107 30.10 2.47 -0.96
CA ASN A 107 31.11 3.50 -0.69
C ASN A 107 32.47 2.83 -0.48
N ASP A 108 33.43 3.04 -1.38
CA ASP A 108 34.74 2.38 -1.37
C ASP A 108 34.67 0.84 -1.25
N GLY A 109 33.67 0.23 -1.88
CA GLY A 109 33.43 -1.22 -1.84
C GLY A 109 32.66 -1.72 -0.61
N ILE A 110 32.33 -0.84 0.33
CA ILE A 110 31.50 -1.18 1.50
C ILE A 110 30.02 -0.95 1.15
N PRO A 111 29.14 -1.96 1.33
CA PRO A 111 27.71 -1.80 1.07
C PRO A 111 27.07 -0.85 2.08
N ILE A 112 26.23 0.06 1.59
CA ILE A 112 25.40 0.96 2.40
C ILE A 112 23.97 0.46 2.35
N TYR A 113 23.41 0.18 3.52
CA TYR A 113 22.03 -0.32 3.66
C TYR A 113 21.06 0.84 3.84
N LEU A 114 19.79 0.63 3.49
CA LEU A 114 18.76 1.65 3.66
C LEU A 114 18.63 2.08 5.13
N ARG A 115 18.71 1.13 6.07
CA ARG A 115 18.68 1.38 7.52
C ARG A 115 19.80 2.31 8.01
N ASP A 116 20.91 2.43 7.28
CA ASP A 116 22.02 3.29 7.67
C ASP A 116 21.65 4.78 7.49
N ILE A 117 20.82 5.07 6.49
CA ILE A 117 20.49 6.42 6.01
C ILE A 117 19.00 6.78 6.07
N ALA A 118 18.14 5.86 6.48
CA ALA A 118 16.70 6.09 6.52
C ALA A 118 16.02 5.31 7.66
N THR A 119 14.86 5.82 8.09
CA THR A 119 13.95 5.10 8.97
C THR A 119 12.81 4.53 8.15
N VAL A 120 12.58 3.22 8.21
CA VAL A 120 11.44 2.59 7.54
C VAL A 120 10.34 2.35 8.57
N ARG A 121 9.10 2.71 8.23
CA ARG A 121 7.93 2.50 9.09
C ARG A 121 6.78 1.93 8.30
N HIS A 122 5.99 1.11 8.98
CA HIS A 122 4.69 0.70 8.49
C HIS A 122 3.67 1.78 8.84
N GLY A 123 3.04 2.35 7.83
CA GLY A 123 2.03 3.39 7.96
C GLY A 123 0.82 3.08 7.09
N PHE A 124 0.12 4.12 6.70
CA PHE A 124 -0.97 4.05 5.74
C PHE A 124 -0.94 5.29 4.84
N LYS A 125 -1.48 5.12 3.65
CA LYS A 125 -1.55 6.18 2.65
C LYS A 125 -2.41 7.34 3.12
N GLU A 126 -2.01 8.55 2.77
CA GLU A 126 -2.81 9.74 3.05
C GLU A 126 -4.24 9.59 2.49
N ARG A 127 -5.23 9.79 3.37
CA ARG A 127 -6.64 9.60 3.04
C ARG A 127 -7.16 10.79 2.24
N GLN A 128 -7.57 10.54 1.00
CA GLN A 128 -8.27 11.53 0.18
C GLN A 128 -9.77 11.63 0.54
N ALA A 129 -10.34 10.55 1.09
CA ALA A 129 -11.73 10.47 1.51
C ALA A 129 -11.88 9.51 2.70
N ILE A 130 -12.91 9.72 3.51
CA ILE A 130 -13.27 8.84 4.63
C ILE A 130 -14.70 8.33 4.41
N THR A 131 -14.88 7.02 4.31
CA THR A 131 -16.18 6.38 4.19
C THR A 131 -16.74 6.08 5.58
N ARG A 132 -18.03 6.38 5.81
CA ARG A 132 -18.71 6.10 7.07
C ARG A 132 -20.08 5.47 6.86
N ILE A 133 -20.43 4.51 7.71
CA ILE A 133 -21.77 3.94 7.83
C ILE A 133 -22.25 4.21 9.25
N MET A 134 -23.41 4.85 9.40
CA MET A 134 -23.97 5.20 10.72
C MET A 134 -22.93 5.87 11.65
N ALA A 135 -22.22 6.87 11.11
CA ALA A 135 -21.15 7.63 11.79
C ALA A 135 -19.86 6.85 12.13
N THR A 136 -19.76 5.56 11.80
CA THR A 136 -18.57 4.73 12.03
C THR A 136 -17.75 4.61 10.75
N GLU A 137 -16.42 4.78 10.82
CA GLU A 137 -15.55 4.54 9.66
C GLU A 137 -15.70 3.11 9.15
N ALA A 138 -15.72 2.93 7.83
CA ALA A 138 -15.97 1.64 7.21
C ALA A 138 -15.11 1.45 5.95
N VAL A 139 -14.95 0.20 5.55
CA VAL A 139 -14.47 -0.19 4.22
C VAL A 139 -15.68 -0.57 3.38
N GLU A 140 -15.81 0.06 2.22
CA GLU A 140 -16.87 -0.18 1.27
C GLU A 140 -16.31 -0.92 0.05
N ILE A 141 -17.09 -1.89 -0.45
CA ILE A 141 -16.77 -2.69 -1.63
C ILE A 141 -17.89 -2.46 -2.65
N ALA A 142 -17.58 -1.70 -3.70
CA ALA A 142 -18.49 -1.43 -4.79
C ALA A 142 -18.23 -2.39 -5.96
N ILE A 143 -19.27 -3.11 -6.39
CA ILE A 143 -19.19 -4.10 -7.46
C ILE A 143 -19.94 -3.59 -8.68
N TYR A 144 -19.26 -3.53 -9.81
CA TYR A 144 -19.81 -3.11 -11.09
C TYR A 144 -19.97 -4.32 -11.99
N LYS A 145 -21.19 -4.56 -12.48
CA LYS A 145 -21.48 -5.66 -13.40
C LYS A 145 -21.15 -5.27 -14.85
N GLU A 146 -20.80 -6.23 -15.69
CA GLU A 146 -20.69 -6.06 -17.15
C GLU A 146 -22.00 -5.56 -17.77
N GLY A 147 -21.94 -4.78 -18.85
CA GLY A 147 -23.12 -4.09 -19.41
C GLY A 147 -24.30 -5.03 -19.69
N ASP A 148 -24.02 -6.19 -20.25
CA ASP A 148 -24.96 -7.21 -20.70
C ASP A 148 -25.21 -8.34 -19.68
N ALA A 149 -24.43 -8.43 -18.60
CA ALA A 149 -24.59 -9.51 -17.62
C ALA A 149 -25.94 -9.44 -16.87
N ASN A 150 -26.47 -10.57 -16.43
CA ASN A 150 -27.73 -10.62 -15.68
C ASN A 150 -27.50 -10.29 -14.19
N THR A 151 -28.11 -9.23 -13.67
CA THR A 151 -27.91 -8.75 -12.28
C THR A 151 -28.19 -9.81 -11.21
N VAL A 152 -29.26 -10.60 -11.36
CA VAL A 152 -29.61 -11.64 -10.38
C VAL A 152 -28.57 -12.76 -10.38
N SER A 153 -28.08 -13.14 -11.56
CA SER A 153 -27.05 -14.17 -11.71
C SER A 153 -25.72 -13.72 -11.12
N VAL A 154 -25.33 -12.46 -11.38
CA VAL A 154 -24.14 -11.84 -10.79
C VAL A 154 -24.24 -11.79 -9.26
N SER A 155 -25.39 -11.37 -8.71
CA SER A 155 -25.61 -11.34 -7.25
C SER A 155 -25.44 -12.72 -6.61
N ARG A 156 -25.96 -13.78 -7.24
CA ARG A 156 -25.80 -15.15 -6.74
C ARG A 156 -24.35 -15.63 -6.79
N GLU A 157 -23.61 -15.28 -7.84
CA GLU A 157 -22.21 -15.64 -7.97
C GLU A 157 -21.35 -14.93 -6.92
N ILE A 158 -21.63 -13.65 -6.65
CA ILE A 158 -21.00 -12.87 -5.57
C ILE A 158 -21.27 -13.54 -4.21
N GLU A 159 -22.52 -13.82 -3.87
CA GLU A 159 -22.87 -14.48 -2.60
C GLU A 159 -22.18 -15.83 -2.43
N LYS A 160 -22.11 -16.63 -3.49
CA LYS A 160 -21.44 -17.93 -3.49
C LYS A 160 -19.95 -17.79 -3.19
N ARG A 161 -19.30 -16.78 -3.78
CA ARG A 161 -17.87 -16.52 -3.64
C ARG A 161 -17.51 -15.94 -2.29
N LEU A 162 -18.33 -15.04 -1.74
CA LEU A 162 -18.15 -14.51 -0.39
C LEU A 162 -18.14 -15.59 0.69
N LYS A 163 -18.80 -16.74 0.48
CA LYS A 163 -18.77 -17.87 1.42
C LYS A 163 -17.43 -18.62 1.48
N ARG A 164 -16.49 -18.30 0.58
CA ARG A 164 -15.17 -18.94 0.50
C ARG A 164 -14.07 -18.14 1.19
N VAL A 165 -14.37 -16.91 1.56
CA VAL A 165 -13.51 -15.99 2.30
C VAL A 165 -13.96 -16.01 3.75
#